data_AF-A0A2W6ZHJ8-F1
#
_entry.id   AF-A0A2W6ZHJ8-F1
#
_cell.length_a   1.000
_cell.length_b   1.000
_cell.length_c   1.000
_cell.angle_alpha   90.00
_cell.angle_beta   90.00
_cell.angle_gamma   90.00
#
_symmetry.space_group_name_H-M   'P 1'
#
loop_
_entity.id
_entity.type
_entity.pdbx_description
1 polymer ?
#
loop_
_entity_poly.entity_id
_entity_poly.type
_entity_poly.pdbx_seq_one_letter_code
_entity_poly.pdbx_strand_id
1 'polypeptide(L)'
;MASVRPQRRYIDNSPVMKSSRLSKLVSEHGTWVKEDVSGIHVYDVSNQHVLVQAAGYLKHVWAKESVCSVFFRGQSKLYPSLEPSLYRGAKTEKQKMLRDKALVAYLKESEGNVMRAVPDYAREALLQHYGIRTRWLDVVDNIWIALWFACHTAHATGRIGEYLHFERRRPAIDPKAPEYAYVLMVKVGTEVIDSKAPGLFSGADTELIDLRIAAPSTFLRPHSQHGLLFRRSKWTDYKHMDNAEFVVGVLRVGLRDALDWLGEGSLTSIHALFPPATYDFGYRELLNSAPPGDKTISGINVIGA
;
A
#
# COMPACT_ATOMS: atom_id res chain seq x y z
N MET A 1 32.04 -2.55 -47.92
CA MET A 1 30.64 -2.41 -47.50
C MET A 1 30.44 -3.17 -46.19
N ALA A 2 30.56 -2.51 -45.04
CA ALA A 2 30.25 -3.11 -43.75
C ALA A 2 28.86 -2.61 -43.34
N SER A 3 27.90 -3.54 -43.18
CA SER A 3 26.53 -3.19 -42.81
C SER A 3 26.46 -2.86 -41.32
N VAL A 4 26.11 -1.61 -41.03
CA VAL A 4 25.79 -1.14 -39.68
C VAL A 4 24.42 -1.70 -39.34
N ARG A 5 24.36 -2.68 -38.42
CA ARG A 5 23.09 -3.14 -37.84
C ARG A 5 22.53 -2.02 -36.95
N PRO A 6 21.25 -1.66 -37.06
CA PRO A 6 20.67 -0.62 -36.24
C PRO A 6 20.62 -1.09 -34.77
N GLN A 7 21.13 -0.26 -33.86
CA GLN A 7 20.93 -0.42 -32.42
C GLN A 7 19.42 -0.50 -32.15
N ARG A 8 18.95 -1.64 -31.66
CA ARG A 8 17.60 -1.75 -31.09
C ARG A 8 17.51 -0.76 -29.95
N ARG A 9 16.73 0.31 -30.11
CA ARG A 9 16.26 1.12 -28.98
C ARG A 9 15.53 0.18 -28.05
N TYR A 10 16.12 -0.07 -26.88
CA TYR A 10 15.35 -0.58 -25.75
C TYR A 10 14.30 0.49 -25.43
N ILE A 11 13.06 0.24 -25.82
CA ILE A 11 11.92 0.96 -25.28
C ILE A 11 11.84 0.49 -23.83
N ASP A 12 12.17 1.38 -22.90
CA ASP A 12 11.95 1.15 -21.48
C ASP A 12 10.44 1.06 -21.25
N ASN A 13 9.93 -0.17 -21.22
CA ASN A 13 8.53 -0.49 -20.96
C ASN A 13 8.23 -0.53 -19.44
N SER A 14 9.05 0.10 -18.61
CA SER A 14 8.76 0.22 -17.18
C SER A 14 7.44 0.97 -16.99
N PRO A 15 6.48 0.45 -16.20
CA PRO A 15 5.20 1.09 -15.99
C PRO A 15 5.39 2.48 -15.37
N VAL A 16 5.05 3.52 -16.13
CA VAL A 16 5.21 4.92 -15.71
C VAL A 16 4.01 5.34 -14.86
N MET A 17 4.27 5.88 -13.67
CA MET A 17 3.24 6.51 -12.84
C MET A 17 2.58 7.67 -13.60
N LYS A 18 1.24 7.67 -13.68
CA LYS A 18 0.46 8.61 -14.47
C LYS A 18 0.07 9.86 -13.66
N SER A 19 1.06 10.57 -13.10
CA SER A 19 0.83 11.73 -12.21
C SER A 19 0.57 13.07 -12.92
N SER A 20 0.57 13.11 -14.25
CA SER A 20 0.52 14.35 -15.03
C SER A 20 -0.75 15.17 -14.87
N ARG A 21 -1.86 14.58 -14.39
CA ARG A 21 -3.12 15.32 -14.20
C ARG A 21 -3.02 16.41 -13.15
N LEU A 22 -2.15 16.24 -12.16
CA LEU A 22 -1.92 17.24 -11.13
C LEU A 22 -1.28 18.52 -11.70
N SER A 23 -0.66 18.49 -12.89
CA SER A 23 -0.13 19.70 -13.53
C SER A 23 -1.19 20.73 -13.89
N LYS A 24 -2.46 20.31 -13.98
CA LYS A 24 -3.61 21.18 -14.27
C LYS A 24 -4.21 21.82 -13.01
N LEU A 25 -3.79 21.40 -11.81
CA LEU A 25 -4.25 21.99 -10.57
C LEU A 25 -3.41 23.23 -10.25
N VAL A 26 -4.04 24.40 -10.37
CA VAL A 26 -3.41 25.69 -10.04
C VAL A 26 -3.73 26.02 -8.58
N SER A 27 -2.68 26.28 -7.79
CA SER A 27 -2.79 26.68 -6.39
C SER A 27 -1.56 27.48 -5.98
N GLU A 28 -1.71 28.41 -5.04
CA GLU A 28 -0.59 29.22 -4.51
C GLU A 28 0.38 28.37 -3.67
N HIS A 29 -0.13 27.34 -3.00
CA HIS A 29 0.65 26.45 -2.13
C HIS A 29 0.87 25.06 -2.75
N GLY A 30 0.82 24.96 -4.09
CA GLY A 30 0.92 23.71 -4.82
C GLY A 30 1.64 23.85 -6.16
N THR A 31 2.70 23.08 -6.38
CA THR A 31 3.49 23.14 -7.63
C THR A 31 3.75 21.75 -8.19
N TRP A 32 3.50 21.55 -9.48
CA TRP A 32 3.87 20.32 -10.18
C TRP A 32 5.33 20.37 -10.63
N VAL A 33 6.17 19.50 -10.08
CA VAL A 33 7.61 19.49 -10.30
C VAL A 33 8.13 18.08 -10.58
N LYS A 34 9.25 17.98 -11.29
CA LYS A 34 9.96 16.71 -11.48
C LYS A 34 10.93 16.53 -10.30
N GLU A 35 10.84 15.41 -9.59
CA GLU A 35 11.80 15.12 -8.53
C GLU A 35 13.15 14.71 -9.12
N ASP A 36 14.23 15.34 -8.67
CA ASP A 36 15.57 15.15 -9.22
C ASP A 36 16.11 13.73 -9.06
N VAL A 37 15.79 13.06 -7.95
CA VAL A 37 16.36 11.74 -7.62
C VAL A 37 15.65 10.61 -8.36
N SER A 38 14.31 10.52 -8.29
CA SER A 38 13.57 9.46 -8.99
C SER A 38 13.22 9.79 -10.44
N GLY A 39 13.25 11.07 -10.83
CA GLY A 39 12.74 11.55 -12.11
C GLY A 39 11.21 11.52 -12.23
N ILE A 40 10.49 11.16 -11.15
CA ILE A 40 9.03 11.10 -11.11
C ILE A 40 8.46 12.50 -10.91
N HIS A 41 7.38 12.83 -11.61
CA HIS A 41 6.67 14.08 -11.37
C HIS A 41 5.78 13.97 -10.14
N VAL A 42 5.92 14.95 -9.25
CA VAL A 42 5.19 15.09 -8.00
C VAL A 42 4.45 16.42 -7.97
N TYR A 43 3.38 16.49 -7.19
CA TYR A 43 2.76 17.74 -6.81
C TYR A 43 3.25 18.09 -5.41
N ASP A 44 4.13 19.09 -5.35
CA ASP A 44 4.66 19.64 -4.11
C ASP A 44 3.59 20.44 -3.39
N VAL A 45 3.39 20.17 -2.10
CA VAL A 45 2.33 20.74 -1.28
C VAL A 45 2.94 21.36 -0.03
N SER A 46 2.74 22.66 0.15
CA SER A 46 3.26 23.42 1.30
C SER A 46 2.19 23.76 2.35
N ASN A 47 0.93 23.36 2.14
CA ASN A 47 -0.15 23.61 3.09
C ASN A 47 -1.19 22.47 3.11
N GLN A 48 -1.74 22.16 4.29
CA GLN A 48 -2.77 21.14 4.52
C GLN A 48 -4.03 21.30 3.66
N HIS A 49 -4.47 22.53 3.36
CA HIS A 49 -5.63 22.79 2.52
C HIS A 49 -5.39 22.36 1.07
N VAL A 50 -4.18 22.59 0.56
CA VAL A 50 -3.79 22.14 -0.79
C VAL A 50 -3.61 20.63 -0.84
N LEU A 51 -3.17 20.00 0.25
CA LEU A 51 -3.14 18.53 0.36
C LEU A 51 -4.55 17.94 0.14
N VAL A 52 -5.56 18.49 0.82
CA VAL A 52 -6.97 18.08 0.66
C VAL A 52 -7.51 18.44 -0.72
N GLN A 53 -7.19 19.63 -1.22
CA GLN A 53 -7.62 20.09 -2.54
C GLN A 53 -7.09 19.18 -3.65
N ALA A 54 -5.79 18.83 -3.63
CA ALA A 54 -5.18 17.95 -4.62
C ALA A 54 -5.78 16.55 -4.60
N ALA A 55 -6.03 16.03 -3.39
CA ALA A 55 -6.69 14.77 -3.19
C ALA A 55 -8.12 14.75 -3.76
N GLY A 56 -8.91 15.79 -3.46
CA GLY A 56 -10.28 15.95 -3.97
C GLY A 56 -10.34 16.20 -5.47
N TYR A 57 -9.41 17.01 -6.00
CA TYR A 57 -9.29 17.30 -7.42
C TYR A 57 -9.12 16.02 -8.24
N LEU A 58 -8.15 15.17 -7.88
CA LEU A 58 -7.92 13.93 -8.63
C LEU A 58 -9.10 12.96 -8.52
N LYS A 59 -9.70 12.82 -7.33
CA LYS A 59 -10.94 12.03 -7.16
C LYS A 59 -12.04 12.53 -8.11
N HIS A 60 -12.30 13.83 -8.14
CA HIS A 60 -13.32 14.45 -8.98
C HIS A 60 -13.08 14.26 -10.47
N VAL A 61 -11.85 14.48 -10.93
CA VAL A 61 -11.54 14.38 -12.37
C VAL A 61 -11.60 12.93 -12.84
N TRP A 62 -11.15 11.97 -12.04
CA TRP A 62 -11.22 10.54 -12.42
C TRP A 62 -12.63 9.97 -12.37
N ALA A 63 -13.45 10.39 -11.41
CA ALA A 63 -14.86 9.97 -11.33
C ALA A 63 -15.68 10.37 -12.56
N LYS A 64 -15.27 11.41 -13.29
CA LYS A 64 -15.94 11.84 -14.54
C LYS A 64 -15.62 10.98 -15.75
N GLU A 65 -14.54 10.21 -15.72
CA GLU A 65 -14.04 9.47 -16.90
C GLU A 65 -14.30 7.97 -16.85
N SER A 66 -14.39 7.42 -15.65
CA SER A 66 -14.59 5.99 -15.44
C SER A 66 -15.20 5.74 -14.08
N VAL A 67 -15.96 4.66 -13.96
CA VAL A 67 -16.45 4.14 -12.68
C VAL A 67 -15.25 3.62 -11.89
N CYS A 68 -14.68 4.48 -11.05
CA CYS A 68 -13.47 4.21 -10.29
C CYS A 68 -13.42 5.06 -9.03
N SER A 69 -12.55 4.67 -8.11
CA SER A 69 -12.21 5.42 -6.90
C SER A 69 -10.71 5.65 -6.81
N VAL A 70 -10.30 6.68 -6.06
CA VAL A 70 -8.88 6.99 -5.82
C VAL A 70 -8.58 6.87 -4.32
N PHE A 71 -7.64 6.00 -3.99
CA PHE A 71 -7.17 5.72 -2.64
C PHE A 71 -5.74 6.21 -2.43
N PHE A 72 -5.29 6.20 -1.19
CA PHE A 72 -4.00 6.76 -0.79
C PHE A 72 -3.06 5.68 -0.29
N ARG A 73 -1.75 5.85 -0.54
CA ARG A 73 -0.70 5.05 0.08
C ARG A 73 0.45 5.95 0.52
N GLY A 74 0.74 5.93 1.81
CA GLY A 74 1.87 6.65 2.39
C GLY A 74 3.19 5.97 2.09
N GLN A 75 4.22 6.76 1.74
CA GLN A 75 5.58 6.27 1.59
C GLN A 75 6.60 7.27 2.12
N SER A 76 7.62 6.76 2.81
CA SER A 76 8.74 7.58 3.30
C SER A 76 9.72 7.99 2.21
N LYS A 77 9.71 7.27 1.07
CA LYS A 77 10.48 7.57 -0.13
C LYS A 77 9.73 7.12 -1.38
N LEU A 78 10.04 7.71 -2.52
CA LEU A 78 9.52 7.25 -3.81
C LEU A 78 10.31 6.05 -4.31
N TYR A 79 9.57 4.99 -4.63
CA TYR A 79 10.11 3.81 -5.29
C TYR A 79 9.65 3.81 -6.75
N PRO A 80 10.48 3.31 -7.69
CA PRO A 80 10.10 3.22 -9.10
C PRO A 80 9.02 2.17 -9.36
N SER A 81 8.86 1.19 -8.45
CA SER A 81 7.90 0.10 -8.58
C SER A 81 6.94 0.02 -7.40
N LEU A 82 5.77 -0.56 -7.65
CA LEU A 82 4.73 -0.84 -6.67
C LEU A 82 4.38 -2.34 -6.70
N GLU A 83 5.37 -3.18 -6.43
CA GLU A 83 5.19 -4.64 -6.38
C GLU A 83 4.57 -5.11 -5.05
N PRO A 84 3.57 -6.02 -5.09
CA PRO A 84 3.06 -6.69 -3.90
C PRO A 84 4.16 -7.38 -3.11
N SER A 85 4.01 -7.43 -1.79
CA SER A 85 5.03 -7.95 -0.89
C SER A 85 5.41 -9.40 -1.20
N LEU A 86 4.45 -10.22 -1.66
CA LEU A 86 4.69 -11.59 -2.08
C LEU A 86 5.70 -11.69 -3.23
N TYR A 87 5.74 -10.75 -4.17
CA TYR A 87 6.52 -10.89 -5.40
C TYR A 87 7.86 -10.14 -5.40
N ARG A 88 8.14 -9.33 -4.39
CA ARG A 88 9.39 -8.55 -4.30
C ARG A 88 10.63 -9.43 -4.40
N GLY A 89 11.50 -9.12 -5.35
CA GLY A 89 12.74 -9.88 -5.60
C GLY A 89 12.56 -11.20 -6.36
N ALA A 90 11.34 -11.58 -6.77
CA ALA A 90 11.14 -12.70 -7.69
C ALA A 90 11.31 -12.20 -9.14
N LYS A 91 12.34 -12.70 -9.82
CA LYS A 91 12.70 -12.29 -11.19
C LYS A 91 12.15 -13.22 -12.27
N THR A 92 11.74 -14.43 -11.91
CA THR A 92 11.26 -15.44 -12.85
C THR A 92 9.83 -15.89 -12.54
N GLU A 93 9.14 -16.36 -13.58
CA GLU A 93 7.81 -16.99 -13.46
C GLU A 93 7.80 -18.12 -12.44
N LYS A 94 8.80 -19.02 -12.53
CA LYS A 94 8.95 -20.14 -11.60
C LYS A 94 9.03 -19.69 -10.14
N GLN A 95 9.77 -18.60 -9.86
CA GLN A 95 9.83 -18.05 -8.51
C GLN A 95 8.46 -17.55 -8.07
N LYS A 96 7.76 -16.78 -8.91
CA LYS A 96 6.42 -16.23 -8.61
C LYS A 96 5.40 -17.35 -8.34
N MET A 97 5.35 -18.37 -9.20
CA MET A 97 4.50 -19.55 -9.02
C MET A 97 4.80 -20.31 -7.71
N LEU A 98 6.07 -20.43 -7.31
CA LEU A 98 6.43 -21.06 -6.05
C LEU A 98 5.92 -20.26 -4.85
N ARG A 99 5.93 -18.92 -4.94
CA ARG A 99 5.41 -18.05 -3.89
C ARG A 99 3.88 -18.10 -3.82
N ASP A 100 3.19 -18.17 -4.96
CA ASP A 100 1.74 -18.40 -4.98
C ASP A 100 1.36 -19.73 -4.33
N LYS A 101 2.11 -20.81 -4.63
CA LYS A 101 1.91 -22.12 -4.00
C LYS A 101 2.11 -22.06 -2.48
N ALA A 102 3.16 -21.38 -2.03
CA ALA A 102 3.42 -21.21 -0.60
C ALA A 102 2.29 -20.42 0.09
N LEU A 103 1.78 -19.37 -0.55
CA LEU A 103 0.67 -18.59 0.00
C LEU A 103 -0.62 -19.41 0.08
N VAL A 104 -0.95 -20.16 -0.97
CA VAL A 104 -2.12 -21.04 -0.98
C VAL A 104 -2.02 -22.12 0.10
N ALA A 105 -0.84 -22.72 0.29
CA ALA A 105 -0.61 -23.68 1.36
C ALA A 105 -0.82 -23.04 2.75
N TYR A 106 -0.22 -21.87 2.99
CA TYR A 106 -0.40 -21.14 4.25
C TYR A 106 -1.86 -20.76 4.53
N LEU A 107 -2.59 -20.30 3.49
CA LEU A 107 -4.00 -19.97 3.61
C LEU A 107 -4.82 -21.21 4.00
N LYS A 108 -4.55 -22.36 3.38
CA LYS A 108 -5.19 -23.63 3.68
C LYS A 108 -4.90 -24.12 5.10
N GLU A 109 -3.65 -24.02 5.55
CA GLU A 109 -3.27 -24.37 6.93
C GLU A 109 -3.87 -23.43 7.98
N SER A 110 -4.19 -22.20 7.58
CA SER A 110 -4.89 -21.24 8.44
C SER A 110 -6.41 -21.50 8.51
N GLU A 111 -6.96 -22.38 7.67
CA GLU A 111 -8.38 -22.73 7.67
C GLU A 111 -8.77 -23.51 8.93
N GLY A 112 -9.84 -23.09 9.59
CA GLY A 112 -10.36 -23.76 10.80
C GLY A 112 -9.92 -23.14 12.13
N ASN A 113 -8.86 -22.33 12.15
CA ASN A 113 -8.42 -21.59 13.33
C ASN A 113 -9.14 -20.22 13.41
N VAL A 114 -8.44 -19.18 13.85
CA VAL A 114 -8.88 -17.77 13.92
C VAL A 114 -9.58 -17.25 12.65
N MET A 115 -9.30 -17.85 11.48
CA MET A 115 -9.86 -17.45 10.18
C MET A 115 -11.26 -18.04 9.90
N ARG A 116 -11.83 -18.85 10.79
CA ARG A 116 -13.17 -19.48 10.58
C ARG A 116 -14.29 -18.47 10.42
N ALA A 117 -14.22 -17.34 11.13
CA ALA A 117 -15.20 -16.25 11.04
C ALA A 117 -14.94 -15.29 9.86
N VAL A 118 -13.82 -15.49 9.14
CA VAL A 118 -13.41 -14.63 8.03
C VAL A 118 -13.78 -15.32 6.71
N PRO A 119 -14.58 -14.67 5.85
CA PRO A 119 -14.90 -15.20 4.53
C PRO A 119 -13.64 -15.48 3.70
N ASP A 120 -13.65 -16.55 2.91
CA ASP A 120 -12.49 -17.02 2.14
C ASP A 120 -11.85 -15.90 1.29
N TYR A 121 -12.68 -15.07 0.64
CA TYR A 121 -12.23 -13.98 -0.23
C TYR A 121 -11.49 -12.86 0.53
N ALA A 122 -11.68 -12.75 1.85
CA ALA A 122 -11.07 -11.72 2.70
C ALA A 122 -9.83 -12.21 3.45
N ARG A 123 -9.59 -13.52 3.55
CA ARG A 123 -8.53 -14.09 4.40
C ARG A 123 -7.13 -13.62 4.03
N GLU A 124 -6.80 -13.64 2.75
CA GLU A 124 -5.48 -13.20 2.28
C GLU A 124 -5.26 -11.72 2.62
N ALA A 125 -6.22 -10.86 2.28
CA ALA A 125 -6.13 -9.43 2.52
C ALA A 125 -6.03 -9.12 4.03
N LEU A 126 -6.77 -9.85 4.86
CA LEU A 126 -6.70 -9.71 6.31
C LEU A 126 -5.31 -10.08 6.85
N LEU A 127 -4.73 -11.19 6.41
CA LEU A 127 -3.41 -11.65 6.86
C LEU A 127 -2.29 -10.68 6.47
N GLN A 128 -2.43 -9.91 5.39
CA GLN A 128 -1.49 -8.85 5.00
C GLN A 128 -1.34 -7.79 6.10
N HIS A 129 -2.43 -7.39 6.78
CA HIS A 129 -2.38 -6.45 7.91
C HIS A 129 -1.63 -7.02 9.12
N TYR A 130 -1.50 -8.34 9.20
CA TYR A 130 -0.83 -9.03 10.30
C TYR A 130 0.56 -9.56 9.94
N GLY A 131 1.10 -9.23 8.77
CA GLY A 131 2.51 -9.47 8.45
C GLY A 131 2.81 -10.50 7.38
N ILE A 132 1.77 -11.21 6.93
CA ILE A 132 1.90 -12.17 5.84
C ILE A 132 2.15 -11.43 4.52
N ARG A 133 3.05 -11.94 3.69
CA ARG A 133 3.32 -11.39 2.36
C ARG A 133 2.27 -11.92 1.39
N THR A 134 1.57 -11.01 0.73
CA THR A 134 0.43 -11.34 -0.12
C THR A 134 0.48 -10.66 -1.49
N ARG A 135 -0.53 -10.94 -2.30
CA ARG A 135 -0.73 -10.35 -3.63
C ARG A 135 -1.37 -8.96 -3.57
N TRP A 136 -1.75 -8.53 -2.36
CA TRP A 136 -2.39 -7.27 -2.10
C TRP A 136 -1.39 -6.17 -1.74
N LEU A 137 -1.82 -4.93 -1.95
CA LEU A 137 -1.14 -3.71 -1.54
C LEU A 137 -2.05 -2.91 -0.62
N ASP A 138 -1.51 -2.45 0.50
CA ASP A 138 -2.25 -1.61 1.45
C ASP A 138 -2.53 -0.24 0.83
N VAL A 139 -3.78 0.18 0.89
CA VAL A 139 -4.24 1.53 0.54
C VAL A 139 -5.24 2.00 1.59
N VAL A 140 -5.47 3.29 1.70
CA VAL A 140 -6.41 3.87 2.68
C VAL A 140 -7.29 4.92 2.00
N ASP A 141 -8.50 5.10 2.52
CA ASP A 141 -9.41 6.15 2.06
C ASP A 141 -9.20 7.49 2.79
N ASN A 142 -8.48 7.45 3.92
CA ASN A 142 -8.14 8.58 4.76
C ASN A 142 -6.72 9.10 4.46
N ILE A 143 -6.63 10.31 3.93
CA ILE A 143 -5.34 10.91 3.56
C ILE A 143 -4.42 11.16 4.75
N TRP A 144 -4.96 11.37 5.95
CA TRP A 144 -4.18 11.57 7.17
C TRP A 144 -3.49 10.29 7.60
N ILE A 145 -4.15 9.14 7.45
CA ILE A 145 -3.54 7.85 7.71
C ILE A 145 -2.43 7.54 6.68
N ALA A 146 -2.64 7.89 5.40
CA ALA A 146 -1.58 7.79 4.42
C ALA A 146 -0.38 8.69 4.76
N LEU A 147 -0.64 9.94 5.19
CA LEU A 147 0.41 10.85 5.63
C LEU A 147 1.15 10.30 6.86
N TRP A 148 0.44 9.67 7.79
CA TRP A 148 1.02 8.98 8.93
C TRP A 148 1.99 7.87 8.49
N PHE A 149 1.59 7.00 7.56
CA PHE A 149 2.46 5.96 7.01
C PHE A 149 3.67 6.52 6.28
N ALA A 150 3.54 7.69 5.65
CA ALA A 150 4.67 8.38 5.05
C ALA A 150 5.65 8.94 6.09
N CYS A 151 5.16 9.31 7.29
CA CYS A 151 5.94 9.90 8.37
C CYS A 151 6.57 8.88 9.34
N HIS A 152 6.28 7.60 9.20
CA HIS A 152 6.81 6.53 10.05
C HIS A 152 7.62 5.53 9.24
N THR A 153 8.64 4.95 9.87
CA THR A 153 9.45 3.88 9.31
C THR A 153 9.12 2.58 10.03
N ALA A 154 8.95 1.50 9.26
CA ALA A 154 8.78 0.16 9.78
C ALA A 154 10.12 -0.58 9.80
N HIS A 155 10.50 -1.08 10.97
CA HIS A 155 11.71 -1.87 11.20
C HIS A 155 11.30 -3.30 11.49
N ALA A 156 11.56 -4.20 10.53
CA ALA A 156 11.31 -5.63 10.68
C ALA A 156 12.62 -6.37 11.00
N THR A 157 12.62 -7.18 12.06
CA THR A 157 13.74 -8.04 12.46
C THR A 157 13.25 -9.47 12.75
N GLY A 158 14.16 -10.37 13.10
CA GLY A 158 13.85 -11.79 13.28
C GLY A 158 14.18 -12.65 12.06
N ARG A 159 13.90 -13.96 12.15
CA ARG A 159 14.30 -14.93 11.12
C ARG A 159 13.54 -14.75 9.80
N ILE A 160 12.29 -14.33 9.90
CA ILE A 160 11.36 -14.17 8.79
C ILE A 160 10.80 -12.73 8.68
N GLY A 161 11.16 -11.85 9.62
CA GLY A 161 10.69 -10.46 9.71
C GLY A 161 9.50 -10.29 10.64
N GLU A 162 9.38 -11.20 11.62
CA GLU A 162 8.26 -11.32 12.55
C GLU A 162 8.24 -10.21 13.60
N TYR A 163 9.38 -9.65 14.01
CA TYR A 163 9.39 -8.56 14.99
C TYR A 163 9.32 -7.22 14.28
N LEU A 164 8.22 -6.49 14.48
CA LEU A 164 7.95 -5.23 13.80
C LEU A 164 7.95 -4.08 14.80
N HIS A 165 8.72 -3.05 14.53
CA HIS A 165 8.72 -1.80 15.29
C HIS A 165 8.45 -0.63 14.34
N PHE A 166 7.58 0.29 14.74
CA PHE A 166 7.38 1.53 14.01
C PHE A 166 8.08 2.67 14.73
N GLU A 167 8.81 3.47 13.98
CA GLU A 167 9.46 4.66 14.50
C GLU A 167 8.97 5.89 13.75
N ARG A 168 8.60 6.94 14.49
CA ARG A 168 8.32 8.26 13.91
C ARG A 168 9.61 8.82 13.34
N ARG A 169 9.63 9.22 12.07
CA ARG A 169 10.82 9.79 11.43
C ARG A 169 11.20 11.11 12.12
N ARG A 170 12.50 11.31 12.36
CA ARG A 170 13.03 12.49 13.06
C ARG A 170 14.06 13.20 12.20
N PRO A 171 13.66 14.24 11.42
CA PRO A 171 14.57 14.96 10.54
C PRO A 171 15.81 15.53 11.26
N ALA A 172 15.66 15.92 12.53
CA ALA A 172 16.74 16.52 13.32
C ALA A 172 17.86 15.53 13.72
N ILE A 173 17.58 14.22 13.71
CA ILE A 173 18.51 13.19 14.20
C ILE A 173 19.26 12.52 13.06
N ASP A 174 18.62 12.36 11.90
CA ASP A 174 19.24 11.77 10.71
C ASP A 174 19.17 12.74 9.53
N PRO A 175 20.23 13.55 9.30
CA PRO A 175 20.33 14.45 8.15
C PRO A 175 20.34 13.72 6.80
N LYS A 176 20.54 12.39 6.78
CA LYS A 176 20.49 11.57 5.56
C LYS A 176 19.11 10.94 5.36
N ALA A 177 18.22 11.03 6.33
CA ALA A 177 16.85 10.55 6.16
C ALA A 177 16.16 11.36 5.05
N PRO A 178 15.26 10.74 4.27
CA PRO A 178 14.52 11.49 3.26
C PRO A 178 13.82 12.69 3.91
N GLU A 179 13.82 13.84 3.25
CA GLU A 179 13.26 15.07 3.81
C GLU A 179 11.75 15.21 3.57
N TYR A 180 11.18 14.29 2.80
CA TYR A 180 9.80 14.37 2.34
C TYR A 180 8.97 13.18 2.81
N ALA A 181 7.67 13.43 2.91
CA ALA A 181 6.60 12.45 3.03
C ALA A 181 5.84 12.41 1.70
N TYR A 182 5.57 11.21 1.19
CA TYR A 182 4.88 11.03 -0.09
C TYR A 182 3.55 10.33 0.11
N VAL A 183 2.51 10.85 -0.53
CA VAL A 183 1.21 10.19 -0.62
C VAL A 183 0.97 9.83 -2.09
N LEU A 184 1.01 8.54 -2.40
CA LEU A 184 0.58 8.03 -3.70
C LEU A 184 -0.94 8.02 -3.76
N MET A 185 -1.47 8.41 -4.92
CA MET A 185 -2.89 8.34 -5.24
C MET A 185 -3.11 7.22 -6.25
N VAL A 186 -3.79 6.16 -5.83
CA VAL A 186 -3.96 4.91 -6.58
C VAL A 186 -5.39 4.83 -7.10
N LYS A 187 -5.56 4.74 -8.42
CA LYS A 187 -6.85 4.54 -9.09
C LYS A 187 -7.21 3.06 -9.05
N VAL A 188 -8.42 2.75 -8.61
CA VAL A 188 -8.97 1.40 -8.54
C VAL A 188 -10.36 1.40 -9.15
N GLY A 189 -10.63 0.42 -10.01
CA GLY A 189 -11.97 0.16 -10.55
C GLY A 189 -12.93 -0.33 -9.46
N THR A 190 -14.16 0.18 -9.46
CA THR A 190 -15.22 -0.16 -8.50
C THR A 190 -16.54 -0.44 -9.21
N GLU A 191 -16.48 -1.08 -10.38
CA GLU A 191 -17.59 -1.31 -11.30
C GLU A 191 -18.61 -2.33 -10.77
N VAL A 192 -18.14 -3.37 -10.10
CA VAL A 192 -18.95 -4.51 -9.66
C VAL A 192 -18.91 -4.64 -8.15
N ILE A 193 -20.10 -4.73 -7.55
CA ILE A 193 -20.32 -5.03 -6.13
C ILE A 193 -21.04 -6.38 -6.07
N ASP A 194 -20.44 -7.38 -5.45
CA ASP A 194 -21.06 -8.68 -5.23
C ASP A 194 -21.72 -8.71 -3.84
N SER A 195 -23.04 -8.89 -3.80
CA SER A 195 -23.79 -9.00 -2.54
C SER A 195 -23.39 -10.22 -1.71
N LYS A 196 -22.75 -11.22 -2.31
CA LYS A 196 -22.21 -12.40 -1.62
C LYS A 196 -20.78 -12.19 -1.09
N ALA A 197 -20.09 -11.14 -1.52
CA ALA A 197 -18.76 -10.78 -1.07
C ALA A 197 -18.74 -9.30 -0.60
N PRO A 198 -19.45 -8.97 0.49
CA PRO A 198 -19.52 -7.60 0.98
C PRO A 198 -18.14 -7.02 1.27
N GLY A 199 -17.90 -5.79 0.80
CA GLY A 199 -16.61 -5.12 0.92
C GLY A 199 -15.62 -5.44 -0.19
N LEU A 200 -15.87 -6.42 -1.05
CA LEU A 200 -15.11 -6.66 -2.28
C LEU A 200 -15.71 -5.85 -3.43
N PHE A 201 -14.86 -5.10 -4.13
CA PHE A 201 -15.20 -4.35 -5.32
C PHE A 201 -14.29 -4.82 -6.46
N SER A 202 -14.88 -5.13 -7.60
CA SER A 202 -14.13 -5.57 -8.78
C SER A 202 -14.27 -4.56 -9.90
N GLY A 203 -13.17 -4.33 -10.59
CA GLY A 203 -13.11 -3.58 -11.83
C GLY A 203 -12.46 -4.34 -12.96
N ALA A 204 -12.34 -3.68 -14.11
CA ALA A 204 -11.82 -4.33 -15.32
C ALA A 204 -10.42 -4.95 -15.13
N ASP A 205 -9.53 -4.26 -14.39
CA ASP A 205 -8.13 -4.64 -14.22
C ASP A 205 -7.66 -4.69 -12.76
N THR A 206 -8.53 -4.32 -11.81
CA THR A 206 -8.20 -4.23 -10.39
C THR A 206 -9.31 -4.77 -9.50
N GLU A 207 -8.95 -5.19 -8.30
CA GLU A 207 -9.87 -5.47 -7.19
C GLU A 207 -9.49 -4.62 -5.99
N LEU A 208 -10.50 -4.22 -5.23
CA LEU A 208 -10.40 -3.56 -3.94
C LEU A 208 -11.13 -4.40 -2.91
N ILE A 209 -10.59 -4.51 -1.70
CA ILE A 209 -11.32 -5.04 -0.56
C ILE A 209 -11.24 -4.07 0.62
N ASP A 210 -12.40 -3.71 1.17
CA ASP A 210 -12.54 -2.99 2.43
C ASP A 210 -12.74 -4.00 3.55
N LEU A 211 -11.68 -4.24 4.34
CA LEU A 211 -11.72 -5.20 5.43
C LEU A 211 -12.62 -4.74 6.59
N ARG A 212 -12.96 -3.46 6.67
CA ARG A 212 -13.88 -2.95 7.70
C ARG A 212 -15.32 -3.39 7.45
N ILE A 213 -15.58 -3.86 6.23
CA ILE A 213 -16.84 -4.46 5.80
C ILE A 213 -16.69 -5.99 5.72
N ALA A 214 -15.58 -6.47 5.13
CA ALA A 214 -15.40 -7.88 4.79
C ALA A 214 -14.92 -8.77 5.95
N ALA A 215 -14.30 -8.20 6.99
CA ALA A 215 -13.78 -8.95 8.14
C ALA A 215 -14.52 -8.60 9.44
N PRO A 216 -14.59 -9.53 10.42
CA PRO A 216 -15.15 -9.25 11.73
C PRO A 216 -14.37 -8.17 12.50
N SER A 217 -15.08 -7.36 13.28
CA SER A 217 -14.49 -6.29 14.11
C SER A 217 -13.61 -6.77 15.26
N THR A 218 -13.53 -8.09 15.48
CA THR A 218 -12.55 -8.70 16.39
C THR A 218 -11.11 -8.52 15.91
N PHE A 219 -10.90 -8.34 14.60
CA PHE A 219 -9.64 -7.92 14.02
C PHE A 219 -9.61 -6.41 13.98
N LEU A 220 -9.04 -5.77 14.99
CA LEU A 220 -9.18 -4.33 15.18
C LEU A 220 -8.29 -3.53 14.21
N ARG A 221 -7.12 -4.05 13.87
CA ARG A 221 -6.11 -3.33 13.07
C ARG A 221 -6.63 -2.79 11.71
N PRO A 222 -7.37 -3.53 10.87
CA PRO A 222 -7.95 -2.95 9.65
C PRO A 222 -8.87 -1.76 9.91
N HIS A 223 -9.63 -1.75 11.01
CA HIS A 223 -10.49 -0.62 11.37
C HIS A 223 -9.66 0.59 11.81
N SER A 224 -8.70 0.39 12.71
CA SER A 224 -7.79 1.44 13.18
C SER A 224 -7.03 2.13 12.05
N GLN A 225 -6.66 1.38 11.01
CA GLN A 225 -5.83 1.88 9.92
C GLN A 225 -6.62 2.44 8.74
N HIS A 226 -7.97 2.45 8.80
CA HIS A 226 -8.78 2.69 7.61
C HIS A 226 -8.35 1.78 6.44
N GLY A 227 -8.11 0.50 6.77
CA GLY A 227 -7.41 -0.46 5.92
C GLY A 227 -8.27 -0.95 4.77
N LEU A 228 -7.88 -0.56 3.56
CA LEU A 228 -8.30 -1.19 2.32
C LEU A 228 -7.10 -1.86 1.67
N LEU A 229 -7.37 -2.86 0.84
CA LEU A 229 -6.34 -3.45 0.03
C LEU A 229 -6.73 -3.46 -1.43
N PHE A 230 -5.74 -3.25 -2.28
CA PHE A 230 -5.90 -3.25 -3.71
C PHE A 230 -4.97 -4.28 -4.34
N ARG A 231 -5.43 -4.91 -5.41
CA ARG A 231 -4.58 -5.70 -6.30
C ARG A 231 -5.05 -5.57 -7.74
N ARG A 232 -4.19 -5.98 -8.66
CA ARG A 232 -4.56 -6.22 -10.05
C ARG A 232 -5.38 -7.51 -10.15
N SER A 233 -6.44 -7.52 -10.96
CA SER A 233 -7.32 -8.68 -11.17
C SER A 233 -6.81 -9.61 -12.28
N LYS A 234 -6.07 -9.07 -13.26
CA LYS A 234 -5.56 -9.83 -14.41
C LYS A 234 -4.03 -9.88 -14.44
N TRP A 235 -3.48 -11.09 -14.44
CA TRP A 235 -2.05 -11.34 -14.62
C TRP A 235 -1.84 -11.83 -16.05
N THR A 236 -1.45 -10.93 -16.96
CA THR A 236 -1.25 -11.27 -18.38
C THR A 236 0.11 -11.94 -18.62
N ASP A 237 1.11 -11.62 -17.80
CA ASP A 237 2.45 -12.24 -17.80
C ASP A 237 3.09 -12.04 -16.41
N TYR A 238 4.00 -12.92 -16.01
CA TYR A 238 4.81 -12.79 -14.79
C TYR A 238 5.68 -11.52 -14.78
N LYS A 239 5.88 -10.88 -15.93
CA LYS A 239 6.57 -9.58 -16.03
C LYS A 239 5.68 -8.38 -15.67
N HIS A 240 4.37 -8.57 -15.51
CA HIS A 240 3.41 -7.48 -15.29
C HIS A 240 2.77 -7.60 -13.90
N MET A 241 3.64 -7.61 -12.87
CA MET A 241 3.25 -7.69 -11.46
C MET A 241 3.41 -6.37 -10.71
N ASP A 242 4.00 -5.37 -11.37
CA ASP A 242 4.12 -4.03 -10.84
C ASP A 242 2.80 -3.27 -11.04
N ASN A 243 2.38 -2.56 -10.01
CA ASN A 243 1.14 -1.79 -9.97
C ASN A 243 1.35 -0.28 -10.13
N ALA A 244 2.57 0.17 -10.47
CA ALA A 244 2.89 1.59 -10.60
C ALA A 244 2.01 2.32 -11.64
N GLU A 245 1.50 1.62 -12.66
CA GLU A 245 0.60 2.20 -13.67
C GLU A 245 -0.75 2.68 -13.11
N PHE A 246 -1.16 2.14 -11.95
CA PHE A 246 -2.40 2.53 -11.27
C PHE A 246 -2.19 3.77 -10.37
N VAL A 247 -0.94 4.22 -10.19
CA VAL A 247 -0.66 5.49 -9.51
C VAL A 247 -0.97 6.63 -10.47
N VAL A 248 -1.95 7.45 -10.10
CA VAL A 248 -2.47 8.57 -10.89
C VAL A 248 -2.11 9.94 -10.34
N GLY A 249 -1.40 9.97 -9.21
CA GLY A 249 -0.94 11.17 -8.55
C GLY A 249 0.09 10.85 -7.48
N VAL A 250 1.00 11.79 -7.24
CA VAL A 250 1.99 11.71 -6.18
C VAL A 250 2.04 13.07 -5.50
N LEU A 251 1.64 13.13 -4.23
CA LEU A 251 1.75 14.33 -3.42
C LEU A 251 3.05 14.25 -2.62
N ARG A 252 3.83 15.33 -2.63
CA ARG A 252 5.07 15.46 -1.85
C ARG A 252 4.88 16.57 -0.81
N VAL A 253 5.13 16.26 0.45
CA VAL A 253 5.04 17.20 1.58
C VAL A 253 6.38 17.20 2.31
N GLY A 254 6.85 18.37 2.75
CA GLY A 254 8.00 18.45 3.65
C GLY A 254 7.75 17.62 4.92
N LEU A 255 8.70 16.78 5.33
CA LEU A 255 8.50 15.88 6.47
C LEU A 255 8.19 16.64 7.76
N ARG A 256 8.81 17.81 7.96
CA ARG A 256 8.54 18.66 9.13
C ARG A 256 7.10 19.13 9.15
N ASP A 257 6.59 19.62 8.03
CA ASP A 257 5.22 20.11 7.90
C ASP A 257 4.22 18.96 8.04
N ALA A 258 4.48 17.81 7.41
CA ALA A 258 3.65 16.63 7.54
C ALA A 258 3.53 16.15 8.99
N LEU A 259 4.63 16.18 9.74
CA LEU A 259 4.66 15.83 11.16
C LEU A 259 3.96 16.84 12.05
N ASP A 260 4.05 18.13 11.73
CA ASP A 260 3.35 19.21 12.42
C ASP A 260 1.83 19.09 12.22
N TRP A 261 1.38 18.88 10.97
CA TRP A 261 -0.04 18.74 10.63
C TRP A 261 -0.69 17.51 11.29
N LEU A 262 0.05 16.41 11.43
CA LEU A 262 -0.43 15.21 12.13
C LEU A 262 -0.54 15.41 13.65
N GLY A 263 0.27 16.30 14.22
CA GLY A 263 0.35 16.55 15.65
C GLY A 263 0.74 15.31 16.47
N GLU A 264 0.41 15.34 17.77
CA GLU A 264 0.80 14.32 18.76
C GLU A 264 -0.41 13.73 19.52
N GLY A 265 -1.53 13.60 18.82
CA GLY A 265 -2.75 13.01 19.39
C GLY A 265 -2.64 11.52 19.67
N SER A 266 -3.39 11.01 20.65
CA SER A 266 -3.44 9.57 20.95
C SER A 266 -3.92 8.73 19.75
N LEU A 267 -4.81 9.29 18.92
CA LEU A 267 -5.33 8.65 17.71
C LEU A 267 -4.30 8.54 16.57
N THR A 268 -3.21 9.33 16.61
CA THR A 268 -2.10 9.24 15.66
C THR A 268 -0.90 8.50 16.26
N SER A 269 -1.05 7.88 17.44
CA SER A 269 -0.02 7.03 18.02
C SER A 269 0.11 5.70 17.27
N ILE A 270 1.30 5.09 17.33
CA ILE A 270 1.54 3.73 16.82
C ILE A 270 0.54 2.75 17.45
N HIS A 271 0.30 2.87 18.76
CA HIS A 271 -0.61 2.00 19.50
C HIS A 271 -2.07 2.12 19.02
N ALA A 272 -2.50 3.29 18.53
CA ALA A 272 -3.84 3.46 17.97
C ALA A 272 -3.98 2.77 16.60
N LEU A 273 -2.98 2.92 15.72
CA LEU A 273 -2.99 2.31 14.38
C LEU A 273 -2.62 0.82 14.39
N PHE A 274 -1.87 0.37 15.39
CA PHE A 274 -1.42 -1.00 15.58
C PHE A 274 -1.81 -1.47 16.98
N PRO A 275 -3.10 -1.75 17.21
CA PRO A 275 -3.58 -2.18 18.52
C PRO A 275 -2.87 -3.47 18.94
N PRO A 276 -2.39 -3.57 20.20
CA PRO A 276 -1.75 -4.77 20.70
C PRO A 276 -2.78 -5.89 20.93
N ALA A 277 -2.28 -7.12 21.09
CA ALA A 277 -3.08 -8.33 21.30
C ALA A 277 -4.01 -8.27 22.53
N THR A 278 -3.77 -7.36 23.47
CA THR A 278 -4.68 -7.10 24.60
C THR A 278 -6.03 -6.54 24.14
N TYR A 279 -6.05 -5.73 23.09
CA TYR A 279 -7.26 -5.09 22.55
C TYR A 279 -7.73 -5.70 21.22
N ASP A 280 -6.80 -6.22 20.42
CA ASP A 280 -7.08 -6.88 19.15
C ASP A 280 -7.16 -8.40 19.36
N PHE A 281 -8.37 -8.91 19.57
CA PHE A 281 -8.60 -10.33 19.83
C PHE A 281 -8.22 -11.21 18.64
N GLY A 282 -8.56 -10.78 17.42
CA GLY A 282 -8.20 -11.49 16.20
C GLY A 282 -6.68 -11.58 16.04
N TYR A 283 -5.96 -10.50 16.36
CA TYR A 283 -4.50 -10.51 16.40
C TYR A 283 -3.95 -11.49 17.44
N ARG A 284 -4.51 -11.52 18.66
CA ARG A 284 -4.09 -12.46 19.71
C ARG A 284 -4.25 -13.91 19.27
N GLU A 285 -5.39 -14.25 18.69
CA GLU A 285 -5.65 -15.60 18.19
C GLU A 285 -4.72 -15.95 17.00
N LEU A 286 -4.39 -14.99 16.13
CA LEU A 286 -3.36 -15.19 15.10
C LEU A 286 -1.99 -15.50 15.71
N LEU A 287 -1.58 -14.79 16.76
CA LEU A 287 -0.31 -15.08 17.45
C LEU A 287 -0.28 -16.49 18.08
N ASN A 288 -1.42 -16.96 18.59
CA ASN A 288 -1.51 -18.24 19.29
C ASN A 288 -1.68 -19.44 18.36
N SER A 289 -2.33 -19.25 17.20
CA SER A 289 -2.86 -20.37 16.41
C SER A 289 -2.60 -20.29 14.91
N ALA A 290 -2.01 -19.22 14.39
CA ALA A 290 -1.60 -19.20 12.99
C ALA A 290 -0.45 -20.21 12.76
N PRO A 291 -0.41 -20.87 11.59
CA PRO A 291 0.72 -21.72 11.23
C PRO A 291 2.02 -20.91 11.20
N PRO A 292 3.17 -21.55 11.48
CA PRO A 292 4.45 -20.85 11.41
C PRO A 292 4.72 -20.34 10.00
N GLY A 293 5.24 -19.11 9.92
CA GLY A 293 5.68 -18.50 8.68
C GLY A 293 7.01 -19.04 8.15
N ASP A 294 7.38 -18.59 6.96
CA ASP A 294 8.70 -18.89 6.38
C ASP A 294 9.33 -17.64 5.72
N LYS A 295 10.51 -17.80 5.10
CA LYS A 295 11.20 -16.68 4.42
C LYS A 295 10.43 -16.16 3.21
N THR A 296 9.52 -16.93 2.64
CA THR A 296 8.68 -16.56 1.49
C THR A 296 7.47 -15.75 1.95
N ILE A 297 6.68 -16.33 2.85
CA ILE A 297 5.38 -15.84 3.28
C ILE A 297 5.48 -14.88 4.47
N SER A 298 6.63 -14.81 5.16
CA SER A 298 6.76 -14.16 6.47
C SER A 298 5.89 -14.86 7.52
N GLY A 299 5.81 -14.31 8.72
CA GLY A 299 4.93 -14.76 9.79
C GLY A 299 4.10 -13.62 10.35
N ILE A 300 3.21 -13.95 11.30
CA ILE A 300 2.43 -12.96 12.03
C ILE A 300 3.37 -12.03 12.78
N ASN A 301 3.24 -10.73 12.56
CA ASN A 301 4.09 -9.74 13.18
C ASN A 301 3.81 -9.64 14.68
N VAL A 302 4.86 -9.68 15.49
CA VAL A 302 4.87 -9.24 16.89
C VAL A 302 5.27 -7.78 16.91
N ILE A 303 4.38 -6.90 17.38
CA ILE A 303 4.62 -5.45 17.36
C ILE A 303 5.27 -5.03 18.67
N GLY A 304 6.51 -4.55 18.60
CA GLY A 304 7.20 -3.89 19.70
C GLY A 304 6.76 -2.44 19.77
N ALA A 305 5.96 -2.11 20.79
CA ALA A 305 5.69 -0.74 21.19
C ALA A 305 6.87 -0.18 22.00
#